data_AF-A0A2P5BQL7-F1
#
_entry.id   AF-A0A2P5BQL7-F1
#
_cell.length_a   1.000
_cell.length_b   1.000
_cell.length_c   1.000
_cell.angle_alpha   90.00
_cell.angle_beta   90.00
_cell.angle_gamma   90.00
#
_symmetry.space_group_name_H-M   'P 1'
#
loop_
_entity.id
_entity.type
_entity.pdbx_description
1 polymer ?
#
loop_
_entity_poly.entity_id
_entity_poly.type
_entity_poly.pdbx_seq_one_letter_code
_entity_poly.pdbx_strand_id
1 'polypeptide(L)'
;KALRFGFQATNNEAEYEALLQGLELALHFGVENIAVKTDSQLIVGQVRNFEVKKPRLHRYFSKVIGAKARFSNFDIEPIPREMNQRADELAKSASIGGTAGSTEVLL
;
A
#
# COMPACT_ATOMS: atom_id res chain seq x y z
N LYS A 1 6.83 -11.33 -8.81
CA LYS A 1 7.58 -10.11 -9.20
C LYS A 1 7.17 -9.00 -8.26
N ALA A 2 8.10 -8.52 -7.41
CA ALA A 2 7.80 -7.62 -6.31
C ALA A 2 7.51 -6.21 -6.73
N LEU A 3 6.39 -5.67 -6.25
CA LEU A 3 6.03 -4.28 -6.44
C LEU A 3 6.20 -3.59 -5.10
N ARG A 4 7.41 -3.07 -4.90
CA ARG A 4 7.73 -2.25 -3.74
C ARG A 4 7.56 -0.79 -4.14
N PHE A 5 6.76 -0.08 -3.36
CA PHE A 5 6.48 1.32 -3.58
C PHE A 5 7.10 2.11 -2.44
N GLY A 6 8.13 2.91 -2.72
CA GLY A 6 8.75 3.77 -1.72
C GLY A 6 8.08 5.14 -1.70
N PHE A 7 6.97 5.28 -1.00
CA PHE A 7 6.31 6.58 -0.83
C PHE A 7 6.46 7.06 0.61
N GLN A 8 7.20 8.15 0.81
CA GLN A 8 7.28 8.82 2.11
C GLN A 8 6.04 9.69 2.30
N ALA A 9 4.92 9.08 2.68
CA ALA A 9 3.65 9.79 2.86
C ALA A 9 3.47 10.23 4.32
N THR A 10 3.50 11.54 4.57
CA THR A 10 3.27 12.13 5.91
C THR A 10 1.81 12.60 6.12
N ASN A 11 0.94 12.40 5.12
CA ASN A 11 -0.48 12.71 5.14
C ASN A 11 -1.29 11.48 4.69
N ASN A 12 -2.41 11.22 5.37
CA ASN A 12 -3.30 10.09 5.07
C ASN A 12 -3.72 10.01 3.59
N GLU A 13 -3.88 11.15 2.91
CA GLU A 13 -4.22 11.16 1.47
C GLU A 13 -3.08 10.61 0.60
N ALA A 14 -1.83 10.95 0.91
CA ALA A 14 -0.67 10.47 0.17
C ALA A 14 -0.44 8.96 0.41
N GLU A 15 -0.69 8.46 1.62
CA GLU A 15 -0.62 7.03 1.92
C GLU A 15 -1.70 6.24 1.13
N TYR A 16 -2.90 6.81 1.00
CA TYR A 16 -3.96 6.25 0.18
C TYR A 16 -3.62 6.24 -1.32
N GLU A 17 -3.02 7.31 -1.83
CA GLU A 17 -2.59 7.39 -3.23
C GLU A 17 -1.46 6.41 -3.53
N ALA A 18 -0.50 6.28 -2.62
CA ALA A 18 0.57 5.30 -2.65
C ALA A 18 0.02 3.87 -2.72
N LEU A 19 -0.93 3.53 -1.83
CA LEU A 19 -1.61 2.24 -1.84
C LEU A 19 -2.31 1.98 -3.17
N LEU A 20 -3.07 2.95 -3.68
CA LEU A 20 -3.82 2.80 -4.93
C LEU A 20 -2.92 2.54 -6.13
N GLN A 21 -1.87 3.35 -6.30
CA GLN A 21 -0.87 3.12 -7.35
C GLN A 21 -0.24 1.73 -7.19
N GLY A 22 -0.05 1.30 -5.94
CA GLY A 22 0.50 0.00 -5.64
C GLY A 22 -0.34 -1.17 -6.11
N LEU A 23 -1.64 -1.10 -5.82
CA LEU A 23 -2.62 -2.09 -6.24
C LEU A 23 -2.84 -2.06 -7.75
N GLU A 24 -2.93 -0.89 -8.37
CA GLU A 24 -3.12 -0.75 -9.82
C GLU A 24 -1.98 -1.40 -10.60
N LEU A 25 -0.74 -1.16 -10.19
CA LEU A 25 0.41 -1.75 -10.88
C LEU A 25 0.46 -3.27 -10.65
N ALA A 26 0.09 -3.77 -9.47
CA ALA A 26 0.01 -5.20 -9.22
C ALA A 26 -1.03 -5.89 -10.13
N LEU A 27 -2.20 -5.27 -10.29
CA LEU A 27 -3.22 -5.72 -11.24
C LEU A 27 -2.72 -5.67 -12.68
N HIS A 28 -1.98 -4.62 -13.06
CA HIS A 28 -1.38 -4.50 -14.39
C HIS A 28 -0.38 -5.64 -14.68
N PHE A 29 0.35 -6.11 -13.68
CA PHE A 29 1.24 -7.26 -13.78
C PHE A 29 0.54 -8.63 -13.61
N GLY A 30 -0.79 -8.67 -13.52
CA GLY A 30 -1.56 -9.90 -13.39
C GLY A 30 -1.39 -10.59 -12.04
N VAL A 31 -1.08 -9.85 -10.97
CA VAL A 31 -1.01 -10.40 -9.62
C VAL A 31 -2.42 -10.73 -9.15
N GLU A 32 -2.65 -11.99 -8.79
CA GLU A 32 -3.94 -12.46 -8.27
C GLU A 32 -4.00 -12.45 -6.74
N ASN A 33 -2.86 -12.64 -6.07
CA ASN A 33 -2.76 -12.70 -4.61
C ASN A 33 -1.78 -11.64 -4.12
N ILE A 34 -2.22 -10.79 -3.17
CA ILE A 34 -1.42 -9.66 -2.70
C ILE A 34 -1.43 -9.56 -1.18
N ALA A 35 -0.25 -9.30 -0.61
CA ALA A 35 -0.08 -8.91 0.78
C ALA A 35 0.45 -7.47 0.84
N VAL A 36 -0.33 -6.60 1.45
CA VAL A 36 0.00 -5.21 1.74
C VAL A 36 0.52 -5.12 3.17
N LYS A 37 1.69 -4.52 3.34
CA LYS A 37 2.30 -4.25 4.64
C LYS A 37 2.35 -2.76 4.81
N THR A 38 1.83 -2.21 5.90
CA THR A 38 1.89 -0.77 6.12
C THR A 38 2.07 -0.36 7.56
N ASP A 39 2.80 0.73 7.84
CA ASP A 39 2.85 1.31 9.18
C ASP A 39 1.64 2.23 9.50
N SER A 40 0.83 2.54 8.49
CA SER A 40 -0.40 3.33 8.65
C SER A 40 -1.50 2.52 9.33
N GLN A 41 -1.56 2.61 10.65
CA GLN A 41 -2.64 2.00 11.45
C GLN A 41 -4.03 2.47 11.02
N LEU A 42 -4.14 3.70 10.50
CA LEU A 42 -5.39 4.23 9.98
C LEU A 42 -5.85 3.44 8.76
N ILE A 43 -5.00 3.26 7.75
CA ILE A 43 -5.37 2.52 6.53
C ILE A 43 -5.68 1.06 6.87
N VAL A 44 -4.87 0.42 7.72
CA VAL A 44 -5.13 -0.95 8.20
C VAL A 44 -6.51 -1.05 8.83
N GLY A 45 -6.83 -0.15 9.75
CA GLY A 45 -8.13 -0.12 10.43
C GLY A 45 -9.29 0.10 9.47
N GLN A 46 -9.18 1.07 8.56
CA GLN A 46 -10.24 1.41 7.61
C GLN A 46 -10.48 0.28 6.60
N VAL A 47 -9.42 -0.34 6.06
CA VAL A 47 -9.54 -1.43 5.07
C VAL A 47 -10.00 -2.75 5.69
N ARG A 48 -9.65 -3.03 6.95
CA ARG A 48 -10.12 -4.23 7.67
C ARG A 48 -11.56 -4.08 8.17
N ASN A 49 -11.90 -2.94 8.75
CA ASN A 49 -13.18 -2.72 9.41
C ASN A 49 -14.24 -2.08 8.49
N PHE A 50 -13.85 -1.73 7.27
CA PHE A 50 -14.68 -1.07 6.27
C PHE A 50 -15.35 0.23 6.75
N GLU A 51 -14.71 0.96 7.66
CA GLU A 51 -15.26 2.18 8.27
C GLU A 51 -14.36 3.40 7.97
N VAL A 52 -14.93 4.47 7.40
CA VAL A 52 -14.22 5.73 7.17
C VAL A 52 -15.02 6.92 7.69
N LYS A 53 -14.48 7.59 8.70
CA LYS A 53 -15.15 8.72 9.38
C LYS A 53 -15.00 10.06 8.65
N LYS A 54 -13.99 10.21 7.80
CA LYS A 54 -13.71 11.47 7.10
C LYS A 54 -14.26 11.42 5.67
N PRO A 55 -15.21 12.30 5.29
CA PRO A 55 -15.80 12.30 3.95
C PRO A 55 -14.78 12.40 2.81
N ARG A 56 -13.69 13.15 3.02
CA ARG A 56 -12.59 13.27 2.04
C ARG A 56 -11.83 11.95 1.81
N LEU A 57 -11.69 11.13 2.83
CA LEU A 57 -11.00 9.82 2.72
C LEU A 57 -11.90 8.75 2.13
N HIS A 58 -13.23 8.93 2.18
CA HIS A 58 -14.18 7.97 1.62
C HIS A 58 -13.94 7.72 0.14
N ARG A 59 -13.58 8.76 -0.64
CA ARG A 59 -13.27 8.61 -2.08
C ARG A 59 -12.09 7.67 -2.34
N TYR A 60 -11.06 7.74 -1.50
CA TYR A 60 -9.87 6.89 -1.62
C TYR A 60 -10.16 5.48 -1.15
N PHE A 61 -10.85 5.36 -0.03
CA PHE A 61 -11.30 4.08 0.50
C PHE A 61 -12.16 3.32 -0.52
N SER A 62 -13.14 3.96 -1.16
CA SER A 62 -13.96 3.32 -2.20
C SER A 62 -13.11 2.77 -3.35
N LYS A 63 -12.09 3.52 -3.79
CA LYS A 63 -11.16 3.03 -4.83
C LYS A 63 -10.33 1.84 -4.35
N VAL A 64 -9.84 1.88 -3.10
CA VAL A 64 -9.05 0.77 -2.53
C VAL A 64 -9.89 -0.49 -2.41
N ILE A 65 -11.14 -0.38 -1.96
CA ILE A 65 -12.07 -1.52 -1.90
C ILE A 65 -12.38 -2.06 -3.30
N GLY A 66 -12.58 -1.18 -4.29
CA GLY A 66 -12.78 -1.59 -5.68
C GLY A 66 -11.56 -2.31 -6.27
N ALA A 67 -10.35 -1.84 -5.98
CA ALA A 67 -9.12 -2.50 -6.40
C ALA A 67 -8.91 -3.83 -5.67
N LYS A 68 -9.13 -3.87 -4.34
CA LYS A 68 -9.08 -5.08 -3.50
C LYS A 68 -9.96 -6.20 -4.06
N ALA A 69 -11.17 -5.88 -4.49
CA ALA A 69 -12.12 -6.88 -5.02
C ALA A 69 -11.66 -7.55 -6.32
N ARG A 70 -10.61 -7.05 -6.98
CA ARG A 70 -10.05 -7.61 -8.20
C ARG A 70 -8.96 -8.65 -7.94
N PHE A 71 -8.50 -8.79 -6.69
CA PHE A 71 -7.57 -9.83 -6.29
C PHE A 71 -8.33 -11.06 -5.77
N SER A 72 -7.82 -12.25 -6.07
CA SER A 72 -8.31 -13.52 -5.52
C SER A 72 -8.05 -13.64 -4.03
N ASN A 73 -6.88 -13.17 -3.57
CA ASN A 73 -6.56 -13.02 -2.15
C ASN A 73 -5.96 -11.63 -1.88
N PHE A 74 -6.42 -10.99 -0.81
CA PHE A 74 -5.93 -9.70 -0.36
C PHE A 74 -5.74 -9.72 1.16
N ASP A 75 -4.50 -9.55 1.58
CA ASP A 75 -4.13 -9.39 2.97
C ASP A 75 -3.54 -7.99 3.20
N ILE A 76 -3.82 -7.42 4.37
CA ILE A 76 -3.21 -6.17 4.82
C ILE A 76 -2.74 -6.33 6.27
N GLU A 77 -1.48 -6.02 6.53
CA GLU A 77 -0.82 -6.21 7.82
C GLU A 77 -0.13 -4.93 8.31
N PRO A 78 -0.29 -4.56 9.58
CA PRO A 78 0.49 -3.48 10.16
C PRO A 78 1.94 -3.93 10.36
N ILE A 79 2.91 -3.06 10.04
CA ILE A 79 4.31 -3.25 10.39
C ILE A 79 4.77 -2.19 11.40
N PRO A 80 5.70 -2.51 12.32
CA PRO A 80 6.33 -1.49 13.17
C PRO A 80 7.01 -0.43 12.31
N ARG A 81 6.97 0.82 12.75
CA ARG A 81 7.56 1.95 12.01
C ARG A 81 9.06 1.78 11.83
N GLU A 82 9.76 1.11 12.74
CA GLU A 82 11.17 0.75 12.58
C GLU A 82 11.40 -0.27 11.44
N MET A 83 10.41 -1.09 11.10
CA MET A 83 10.49 -1.96 9.92
C MET A 83 10.17 -1.20 8.63
N ASN A 84 9.41 -0.10 8.72
CA ASN A 84 9.21 0.81 7.60
C ASN A 84 10.43 1.71 7.34
N GLN A 85 11.38 1.84 8.29
CA GLN A 85 12.64 2.56 8.04
C GLN A 85 13.40 2.02 6.83
N ARG A 86 13.38 0.71 6.60
CA ARG A 86 13.99 0.15 5.38
C ARG A 86 13.25 0.60 4.13
N ALA A 87 11.93 0.71 4.15
CA ALA A 87 11.18 1.22 3.01
C ALA A 87 11.38 2.73 2.84
N ASP A 88 11.52 3.50 3.93
CA ASP A 88 11.84 4.94 3.92
C ASP A 88 13.26 5.22 3.40
N GLU A 89 14.25 4.44 3.84
CA GLU A 89 15.62 4.47 3.36
C GLU A 89 15.68 4.03 1.89
N LEU A 90 14.91 3.00 1.52
CA LEU A 90 14.80 2.56 0.14
C LEU A 90 14.01 3.55 -0.72
N ALA A 91 13.04 4.30 -0.19
CA ALA A 91 12.34 5.37 -0.91
C ALA A 91 13.30 6.53 -1.19
N LYS A 92 14.10 6.91 -0.17
CA LYS A 92 15.18 7.90 -0.33
C LYS A 92 16.23 7.44 -1.34
N SER A 93 16.59 6.15 -1.35
CA SER A 93 17.60 5.61 -2.26
C SER A 93 17.06 5.13 -3.61
N ALA A 94 15.76 4.86 -3.77
CA ALA A 94 15.12 4.53 -5.06
C ALA A 94 14.83 5.77 -5.91
N SER A 95 15.08 6.98 -5.38
CA SER A 95 15.48 8.11 -6.22
C SER A 95 16.75 7.83 -7.05
N ILE A 96 17.45 6.73 -6.74
CA ILE A 96 18.73 6.27 -7.32
C ILE A 96 18.69 4.73 -7.53
N GLY A 97 17.88 4.25 -8.47
CA GLY A 97 18.11 2.95 -9.16
C GLY A 97 17.61 1.66 -8.47
N GLY A 98 16.86 0.83 -9.21
CA GLY A 98 16.21 -0.38 -8.69
C GLY A 98 16.97 -1.71 -8.90
N THR A 99 16.48 -2.79 -8.26
CA THR A 99 16.04 -4.08 -8.86
C THR A 99 15.84 -5.22 -7.83
N ALA A 100 14.77 -6.02 -8.06
CA ALA A 100 14.57 -7.47 -7.82
C ALA A 100 14.27 -8.10 -6.41
N GLY A 101 13.08 -8.75 -6.32
CA GLY A 101 12.82 -10.01 -5.59
C GLY A 101 11.79 -9.99 -4.42
N SER A 102 10.70 -10.80 -4.51
CA SER A 102 9.61 -11.06 -3.51
C SER A 102 8.52 -9.98 -3.27
N THR A 103 7.26 -10.23 -3.71
CA THR A 103 6.16 -9.22 -3.77
C THR A 103 5.43 -8.99 -2.45
N GLU A 104 6.01 -8.12 -1.65
CA GLU A 104 5.34 -7.45 -0.55
C GLU A 104 5.19 -5.98 -0.94
N VAL A 105 3.96 -5.47 -0.93
CA VAL A 105 3.71 -4.02 -1.05
C VAL A 105 3.90 -3.44 0.34
N LEU A 106 5.08 -2.91 0.62
CA LEU A 106 5.36 -2.16 1.85
C LEU A 106 4.97 -0.69 1.62
N LEU A 107 4.14 -0.12 2.50
CA LEU A 107 3.69 1.27 2.52
C LEU A 107 4.01 1.91 3.88
#